data_AF-A0A841LBB0-F1
#
_entry.id   AF-A0A841LBB0-F1
#
_cell.length_a   1.000
_cell.length_b   1.000
_cell.length_c   1.000
_cell.angle_alpha   90.00
_cell.angle_beta   90.00
_cell.angle_gamma   90.00
#
_symmetry.space_group_name_H-M   'P 1'
#
loop_
_entity.id
_entity.type
_entity.pdbx_description
1 polymer ?
#
loop_
_entity_poly.entity_id
_entity_poly.type
_entity_poly.pdbx_seq_one_letter_code
_entity_poly.pdbx_strand_id
1 'polypeptide(L)'
;MRSMMKPGLAGADFSSPHLAIAIVRGTLSTLAAQARTDRSERHLEDTLGEIADGIRAMLADAFGVATTSARDAAADRGRSARTTAPLGAPFLRGEDGTLYVGGDLCLGACLEAAYFYGAAIASAIIKHEVSL
;
A
#
# COMPACT_ATOMS: atom_id res chain seq x y z
N MET A 1 -23.79 -10.22 -20.43
CA MET A 1 -23.71 -11.10 -19.24
C MET A 1 -23.52 -10.25 -18.00
N ARG A 2 -24.63 -9.88 -17.34
CA ARG A 2 -24.64 -9.41 -15.95
C ARG A 2 -24.58 -10.65 -15.04
N SER A 3 -24.06 -10.46 -13.82
CA SER A 3 -24.19 -11.34 -12.64
C SER A 3 -22.96 -12.17 -12.27
N MET A 4 -22.20 -11.69 -11.29
CA MET A 4 -22.10 -12.36 -9.98
C MET A 4 -21.40 -11.43 -8.96
N MET A 5 -22.09 -10.32 -8.63
CA MET A 5 -21.80 -9.56 -7.41
C MET A 5 -22.84 -9.99 -6.39
N LYS A 6 -22.42 -10.46 -5.20
CA LYS A 6 -23.34 -10.92 -4.16
C LYS A 6 -24.25 -9.77 -3.70
N PRO A 7 -25.50 -10.02 -3.25
CA PRO A 7 -26.50 -8.98 -2.95
C PRO A 7 -26.17 -8.06 -1.76
N GLY A 8 -25.03 -8.25 -1.08
CA GLY A 8 -24.63 -7.45 0.09
C GLY A 8 -23.80 -6.20 -0.21
N LEU A 9 -23.30 -6.01 -1.43
CA LEU A 9 -22.49 -4.83 -1.78
C LEU A 9 -23.30 -3.67 -2.38
N ALA A 10 -24.58 -3.85 -2.69
CA ALA A 10 -25.38 -2.88 -3.44
C ALA A 10 -25.83 -1.67 -2.60
N GLY A 11 -25.62 -1.69 -1.28
CA GLY A 11 -25.97 -0.61 -0.36
C GLY A 11 -24.85 -0.24 0.61
N ALA A 12 -23.61 -0.67 0.36
CA ALA A 12 -22.48 -0.22 1.15
C ALA A 12 -22.22 1.25 0.82
N ASP A 13 -22.42 2.11 1.82
CA ASP A 13 -21.99 3.50 1.74
C ASP A 13 -20.45 3.53 1.69
N PHE A 14 -19.91 3.67 0.49
CA PHE A 14 -18.46 3.81 0.25
C PHE A 14 -17.94 5.21 0.65
N SER A 15 -18.76 6.08 1.26
CA SER A 15 -18.33 7.35 1.83
C SER A 15 -17.41 7.20 3.05
N SER A 16 -17.29 6.00 3.62
CA SER A 16 -16.29 5.67 4.65
C SER A 16 -15.18 4.83 4.03
N PRO A 17 -13.97 5.39 3.77
CA PRO A 17 -13.03 4.75 2.85
C PRO A 17 -12.18 3.71 3.58
N HIS A 18 -12.73 2.52 3.78
CA HIS A 18 -11.97 1.31 4.03
C HIS A 18 -11.75 0.62 2.69
N LEU A 19 -10.55 0.74 2.10
CA LEU A 19 -10.25 -0.02 0.88
C LEU A 19 -10.04 -1.48 1.26
N ALA A 20 -11.05 -2.32 1.02
CA ALA A 20 -10.93 -3.77 1.06
C ALA A 20 -10.74 -4.29 -0.37
N ILE A 21 -9.57 -4.87 -0.67
CA ILE A 21 -9.27 -5.56 -1.92
C ILE A 21 -9.56 -7.06 -1.71
N ALA A 22 -10.60 -7.58 -2.33
CA ALA A 22 -10.90 -9.02 -2.32
C ALA A 22 -10.09 -9.75 -3.41
N ILE A 23 -9.22 -10.70 -3.05
CA ILE A 23 -8.53 -11.58 -4.01
C ILE A 23 -9.04 -13.01 -3.81
N VAL A 24 -9.95 -13.45 -4.68
CA VAL A 24 -10.48 -14.81 -4.65
C VAL A 24 -9.54 -15.76 -5.41
N ARG A 25 -8.91 -16.71 -4.72
CA ARG A 25 -8.22 -17.85 -5.35
C ARG A 25 -8.67 -19.18 -4.71
N GLY A 26 -9.58 -19.90 -5.39
CA GLY A 26 -10.00 -21.26 -5.02
C GLY A 26 -11.25 -21.35 -4.12
N THR A 27 -11.43 -22.48 -3.43
CA THR A 27 -12.57 -22.74 -2.51
C THR A 27 -12.52 -21.92 -1.22
N LEU A 28 -11.37 -21.31 -0.92
CA LEU A 28 -11.20 -20.28 0.09
C LEU A 28 -11.03 -18.93 -0.61
N SER A 29 -11.73 -17.91 -0.10
CA SER A 29 -11.57 -16.53 -0.57
C SER A 29 -10.68 -15.79 0.43
N THR A 30 -9.63 -15.12 -0.06
CA THR A 30 -8.78 -14.26 0.76
C THR A 30 -9.16 -12.81 0.54
N LEU A 31 -9.30 -12.07 1.63
CA LEU A 31 -9.55 -10.63 1.59
C LEU A 31 -8.31 -9.92 2.11
N ALA A 32 -7.81 -8.95 1.35
CA ALA A 32 -6.80 -8.00 1.82
C ALA A 32 -7.52 -6.69 2.17
N ALA A 33 -7.27 -6.15 3.36
CA ALA A 33 -7.81 -4.86 3.76
C ALA A 33 -6.67 -3.88 4.02
N GLN A 34 -6.79 -2.68 3.46
CA GLN A 34 -5.85 -1.61 3.68
C GLN A 34 -6.50 -0.54 4.56
N ALA A 35 -5.88 -0.26 5.70
CA ALA A 35 -6.32 0.78 6.60
C ALA A 35 -6.02 2.18 6.03
N ARG A 36 -6.86 3.15 6.40
CA ARG A 36 -6.58 4.58 6.19
C ARG A 36 -5.36 5.00 7.01
N THR A 37 -4.64 6.01 6.51
CA THR A 37 -3.44 6.56 7.17
C THR A 37 -3.69 6.96 8.63
N ASP A 38 -4.77 7.68 8.92
CA ASP A 38 -5.09 8.14 10.27
C ASP A 38 -5.38 6.99 11.25
N ARG A 39 -5.97 5.89 10.77
CA ARG A 39 -6.14 4.67 11.59
C ARG A 39 -4.79 3.98 11.80
N SER A 40 -3.99 3.83 10.75
CA SER A 40 -2.67 3.21 10.82
C SER A 40 -1.74 3.95 11.80
N GLU A 41 -1.79 5.28 11.82
CA GLU A 41 -1.04 6.12 12.77
C GLU A 41 -1.50 5.90 14.22
N ARG A 42 -2.81 5.81 14.46
CA ARG A 42 -3.37 5.57 15.81
C ARG A 42 -3.02 4.19 16.39
N HIS A 43 -2.79 3.19 15.54
CA HIS A 43 -2.52 1.79 15.93
C HIS A 43 -1.08 1.39 15.56
N LEU A 44 -0.17 2.37 15.43
CA LEU A 44 1.21 2.13 15.00
C LEU A 44 2.03 1.33 16.02
N GLU A 45 1.62 1.36 17.30
CA GLU A 45 2.33 0.68 18.39
C GLU A 45 1.62 -0.59 18.87
N ASP A 46 0.44 -0.90 18.34
CA ASP A 46 -0.27 -2.15 18.64
C ASP A 46 0.54 -3.38 18.20
N THR A 47 0.15 -4.56 18.64
CA THR A 47 0.68 -5.81 18.08
C THR A 47 0.04 -6.11 16.73
N LEU A 48 0.70 -6.93 15.91
CA LEU A 48 0.12 -7.38 14.63
C LEU A 48 -1.15 -8.22 14.85
N GLY A 49 -1.26 -8.93 15.98
CA GLY A 49 -2.46 -9.66 16.36
C GLY A 49 -3.64 -8.72 16.63
N GLU A 50 -3.42 -7.67 17.42
CA GLU A 50 -4.44 -6.64 17.71
C GLU A 50 -4.90 -5.92 16.44
N ILE A 51 -3.97 -5.60 15.52
CA ILE A 51 -4.32 -5.04 14.20
C ILE A 51 -5.16 -6.03 13.40
N ALA A 52 -4.73 -7.28 13.29
CA ALA A 52 -5.42 -8.30 12.50
C ALA A 52 -6.85 -8.52 13.02
N ASP A 53 -7.03 -8.60 14.34
CA ASP A 53 -8.33 -8.74 14.97
C ASP A 53 -9.23 -7.52 14.79
N GLY A 54 -8.68 -6.31 14.94
CA GLY A 54 -9.43 -5.08 14.69
C GLY A 54 -9.90 -4.95 13.24
N ILE A 55 -9.04 -5.31 12.27
CA ILE A 55 -9.38 -5.31 10.84
C ILE A 55 -10.42 -6.38 10.53
N ARG A 56 -10.26 -7.58 11.09
CA ARG A 56 -11.21 -8.69 10.95
C ARG A 56 -12.59 -8.31 11.46
N ALA A 57 -12.68 -7.64 12.61
CA ALA A 57 -13.95 -7.15 13.16
C ALA A 57 -14.66 -6.18 12.22
N MET A 58 -13.94 -5.20 11.66
CA MET A 58 -14.52 -4.25 10.70
C MET A 58 -14.97 -4.90 9.40
N LEU A 59 -14.23 -5.88 8.88
CA LEU A 59 -14.65 -6.61 7.69
C LEU A 59 -15.92 -7.42 7.95
N ALA A 60 -15.99 -8.10 9.10
CA ALA A 60 -17.18 -8.87 9.47
C ALA A 60 -18.42 -7.98 9.58
N ASP A 61 -18.29 -6.83 10.23
CA ASP A 61 -19.35 -5.81 10.33
C ASP A 61 -19.78 -5.31 8.93
N ALA A 62 -18.82 -4.92 8.09
CA ALA A 62 -19.09 -4.41 6.74
C ALA A 62 -19.77 -5.44 5.81
N PHE A 63 -19.49 -6.73 5.97
CA PHE A 63 -20.10 -7.80 5.17
C PHE A 63 -21.34 -8.43 5.84
N GLY A 64 -21.68 -8.02 7.06
CA GLY A 64 -22.76 -8.64 7.84
C GLY A 64 -22.53 -10.12 8.14
N VAL A 65 -21.28 -10.52 8.38
CA VAL A 65 -20.88 -11.90 8.68
C VAL A 65 -20.26 -12.01 10.06
N ALA A 66 -20.24 -13.22 10.63
CA ALA A 66 -19.57 -13.46 11.90
C ALA A 66 -18.04 -13.29 11.75
N THR A 67 -17.37 -12.71 12.75
CA THR A 67 -15.90 -12.56 12.80
C THR A 67 -15.14 -13.89 12.75
N THR A 68 -15.80 -14.99 13.16
CA THR A 68 -15.32 -16.37 13.08
C THR A 68 -15.36 -16.95 11.67
N SER A 69 -15.91 -16.22 10.70
CA SER A 69 -15.97 -16.66 9.29
C SER A 69 -14.59 -16.60 8.61
N ALA A 70 -13.66 -15.78 9.13
CA ALA A 70 -12.26 -15.80 8.73
C ALA A 70 -11.54 -16.88 9.54
N ARG A 71 -11.02 -17.91 8.84
CA ARG A 71 -10.22 -18.98 9.47
C ARG A 71 -8.89 -18.46 10.00
N ASP A 72 -8.23 -17.63 9.21
CA ASP A 72 -6.91 -17.09 9.48
C ASP A 72 -6.92 -15.57 9.26
N ALA A 73 -6.15 -14.86 10.07
CA ALA A 73 -5.95 -13.42 9.92
C ALA A 73 -4.49 -13.09 10.18
N ALA A 74 -3.93 -12.24 9.33
CA ALA A 74 -2.58 -11.73 9.46
C ALA A 74 -2.59 -10.24 9.15
N ALA A 75 -1.71 -9.50 9.81
CA ALA A 75 -1.48 -8.09 9.55
C ALA A 75 -0.02 -7.88 9.18
N ASP A 76 0.21 -6.91 8.31
CA ASP A 76 1.52 -6.34 8.03
C ASP A 76 1.49 -4.83 8.27
N ARG A 77 2.61 -4.27 8.72
CA ARG A 77 2.75 -2.85 9.08
C ARG A 77 3.91 -2.24 8.31
N GLY A 78 3.60 -1.50 7.25
CA GLY A 78 4.55 -0.65 6.56
C GLY A 78 4.68 0.74 7.21
N ARG A 79 5.59 0.90 8.18
CA ARG A 79 5.82 2.18 8.92
C ARG A 79 6.20 3.35 7.99
N SER A 80 6.80 3.06 6.84
CA SER A 80 7.18 4.04 5.82
C SER A 80 6.56 3.73 4.45
N ALA A 81 5.35 3.16 4.43
CA ALA A 81 4.72 2.66 3.21
C ALA A 81 4.30 3.74 2.19
N ARG A 82 4.27 5.02 2.59
CA ARG A 82 3.82 6.09 1.72
C ARG A 82 4.61 7.38 1.94
N THR A 83 5.12 7.94 0.85
CA THR A 83 5.66 9.29 0.79
C THR A 83 4.56 10.31 1.06
N THR A 84 4.72 11.16 2.08
CA THR A 84 3.79 12.26 2.40
C THR A 84 4.15 13.55 1.70
N ALA A 85 5.46 13.83 1.56
CA ALA A 85 6.01 14.95 0.83
C ALA A 85 7.11 14.44 -0.11
N PRO A 86 6.89 14.42 -1.44
CA PRO A 86 7.92 13.98 -2.37
C PRO A 86 9.07 15.00 -2.42
N LEU A 87 10.28 14.50 -2.69
CA LEU A 87 11.47 15.33 -2.85
C LEU A 87 11.31 16.42 -3.94
N GLY A 88 10.50 16.13 -4.97
CA GLY A 88 10.32 17.03 -6.12
C GLY A 88 11.45 16.96 -7.14
N ALA A 89 12.42 16.08 -6.92
CA ALA A 89 13.53 15.77 -7.82
C ALA A 89 13.59 14.26 -8.03
N PRO A 90 14.07 13.77 -9.19
CA PRO A 90 14.13 12.34 -9.47
C PRO A 90 15.13 11.59 -8.58
N PHE A 91 16.19 12.24 -8.08
CA PHE A 91 17.16 11.66 -7.16
C PHE A 91 17.94 12.74 -6.43
N LEU A 92 18.62 12.36 -5.35
CA LEU A 92 19.72 13.11 -4.74
C LEU A 92 21.06 12.55 -5.20
N ARG A 93 22.06 13.41 -5.35
CA ARG A 93 23.42 13.04 -5.71
C ARG A 93 24.38 13.53 -4.63
N GLY A 94 25.30 12.68 -4.20
CA GLY A 94 26.40 13.08 -3.31
C GLY A 94 27.36 14.06 -3.99
N GLU A 95 28.08 14.85 -3.19
CA GLU A 95 28.98 15.90 -3.70
C GLU A 95 30.10 15.35 -4.59
N ASP A 96 30.62 14.17 -4.25
CA ASP A 96 31.66 13.47 -5.02
C ASP A 96 31.11 12.79 -6.30
N GLY A 97 29.80 12.79 -6.48
CA GLY A 97 29.14 12.23 -7.64
C GLY A 97 29.10 10.71 -7.71
N THR A 98 29.50 10.00 -6.65
CA THR A 98 29.58 8.53 -6.61
C THR A 98 28.34 7.88 -5.99
N LEU A 99 27.56 8.64 -5.21
CA LEU A 99 26.34 8.18 -4.55
C LEU A 99 25.10 8.83 -5.15
N TYR A 100 24.09 8.00 -5.44
CA TYR A 100 22.76 8.43 -5.91
C TYR A 100 21.69 7.81 -5.03
N VAL A 101 20.73 8.62 -4.59
CA VAL A 101 19.58 8.17 -3.77
C VAL A 101 18.30 8.46 -4.53
N GLY A 102 17.55 7.40 -4.84
CA GLY A 102 16.24 7.43 -5.49
C GLY A 102 15.19 6.66 -4.70
N GLY A 103 13.94 6.68 -5.16
CA GLY A 103 12.84 5.93 -4.54
C GLY A 103 11.47 6.54 -4.82
N ASP A 104 10.41 5.89 -4.35
CA ASP A 104 9.03 6.43 -4.31
C ASP A 104 8.94 7.74 -3.48
N LEU A 105 10.00 8.01 -2.72
CA LEU A 105 10.26 9.24 -1.96
C LEU A 105 10.49 10.45 -2.90
N CYS A 106 10.97 10.21 -4.12
CA CYS A 106 11.48 11.24 -5.02
C CYS A 106 10.37 11.93 -5.81
N LEU A 107 9.54 11.14 -6.50
CA LEU A 107 8.53 11.65 -7.43
C LEU A 107 7.09 11.34 -7.01
N GLY A 108 6.89 10.55 -5.95
CA GLY A 108 5.57 10.20 -5.41
C GLY A 108 5.36 8.70 -5.23
N ALA A 109 4.28 8.34 -4.52
CA ALA A 109 3.96 6.97 -4.13
C ALA A 109 3.18 6.20 -5.23
N CYS A 110 3.69 6.20 -6.46
CA CYS A 110 3.15 5.36 -7.54
C CYS A 110 4.26 4.53 -8.20
N LEU A 111 3.89 3.40 -8.80
CA LEU A 111 4.85 2.49 -9.43
C LEU A 111 5.61 3.16 -10.58
N GLU A 112 4.96 4.08 -11.29
CA GLU A 112 5.55 4.83 -12.39
C GLU A 112 6.67 5.75 -11.91
N ALA A 113 6.52 6.37 -10.72
CA ALA A 113 7.59 7.14 -10.10
C ALA A 113 8.84 6.27 -9.89
N ALA A 114 8.65 4.97 -9.61
CA ALA A 114 9.74 4.05 -9.41
C ALA A 114 10.60 3.86 -10.67
N TYR A 115 9.93 3.73 -11.81
CA TYR A 115 10.58 3.67 -13.10
C TYR A 115 11.34 4.96 -13.42
N PHE A 116 10.72 6.13 -13.21
CA PHE A 116 11.29 7.41 -13.60
C PHE A 116 12.56 7.78 -12.80
N TYR A 117 12.58 7.55 -11.48
CA TYR A 117 13.81 7.83 -10.72
C TYR A 117 14.96 6.90 -11.15
N GLY A 118 14.66 5.63 -11.42
CA GLY A 118 15.68 4.64 -11.79
C GLY A 118 16.32 4.98 -13.13
N ALA A 119 15.49 5.32 -14.13
CA ALA A 119 15.97 5.77 -15.43
C ALA A 119 16.81 7.06 -15.33
N ALA A 120 16.42 8.00 -14.48
CA ALA A 120 17.15 9.25 -14.26
C ALA A 120 18.53 9.02 -13.62
N ILE A 121 18.62 8.16 -12.60
CA ILE A 121 19.89 7.79 -11.96
C ILE A 121 20.81 7.10 -12.98
N ALA A 122 20.30 6.12 -13.72
CA ALA A 122 21.08 5.41 -14.73
C ALA A 122 21.64 6.39 -15.79
N SER A 123 20.81 7.32 -16.27
CA SER A 123 21.26 8.34 -17.22
C SER A 123 22.34 9.26 -16.64
N ALA A 124 22.23 9.62 -15.35
CA ALA A 124 23.22 10.46 -14.68
C ALA A 124 24.57 9.76 -14.53
N ILE A 125 24.57 8.47 -14.16
CA ILE A 125 25.78 7.65 -14.05
C ILE A 125 26.48 7.55 -15.42
N ILE A 126 25.74 7.19 -16.48
CA ILE A 126 26.29 7.06 -17.83
C ILE A 126 26.93 8.37 -18.30
N LYS A 127 26.26 9.52 -18.09
CA LYS A 127 26.82 10.83 -18.48
C LYS A 127 28.08 11.19 -17.68
N HIS A 128 28.15 10.77 -16.43
CA HIS A 128 29.31 11.01 -15.58
C HIS A 128 30.54 10.22 -16.06
N GLU A 129 30.36 8.95 -16.41
CA GLU A 129 31.44 8.10 -16.94
C GLU A 129 31.99 8.59 -18.28
N VAL A 130 31.14 9.19 -19.13
CA VAL A 130 31.56 9.74 -20.43
C VAL A 130 32.28 11.10 -20.29
N SER A 131 32.23 11.74 -19.11
CA SER A 131 32.87 13.03 -18.84
C SER A 131 34.25 12.91 -18.16
N LEU A 132 34.71 11.68 -17.89
CA LEU A 132 36.05 11.35 -17.37
C LEU A 132 36.97 10.90 -18.51
#